data_AF-A0A0F9NDH2-F1
#
_entry.id   AF-A0A0F9NDH2-F1
#
_cell.length_a   1.000
_cell.length_b   1.000
_cell.length_c   1.000
_cell.angle_alpha   90.00
_cell.angle_beta   90.00
_cell.angle_gamma   90.00
#
_symmetry.space_group_name_H-M   'P 1'
#
loop_
_entity.id
_entity.type
_entity.pdbx_description
1 polymer ?
#
loop_
_entity_poly.entity_id
_entity_poly.type
_entity_poly.pdbx_seq_one_letter_code
_entity_poly.pdbx_strand_id
1 'polypeptide(L)'
;MEIKQTNPKDALGIKKAPLHCIPCGPLYELGLAMMEGGRKYGTHNYRAVGTRASVYYDAAMRHLTNWWEGEDIDSDSGLHPLIKVAACCVVMRDSMLMGNDVDDRPIKYPNGLDMNKLNEQAAKLIGKITKCVAPFLEKDKPFVCPAGWKIALNRADDCGWYACYQNYNLHQDAYLHKGGTLHTDGGTGKESYYKFGEAPGYWPTKKDAEAALVTYLGKKGS
;
A
#
# COMPACT_ATOMS: atom_id res chain seq x y z
N MET A 1 40.42 34.05 1.14
CA MET A 1 39.77 32.95 0.42
C MET A 1 39.53 33.40 -1.00
N GLU A 2 40.25 32.85 -1.96
CA GLU A 2 40.08 33.18 -3.38
C GLU A 2 38.69 32.76 -3.84
N ILE A 3 37.92 33.71 -4.36
CA ILE A 3 36.65 33.45 -5.04
C ILE A 3 37.02 32.86 -6.40
N LYS A 4 37.02 31.53 -6.49
CA LYS A 4 37.15 30.80 -7.74
C LYS A 4 36.10 31.37 -8.70
N GLN A 5 36.53 31.90 -9.86
CA GLN A 5 35.61 32.41 -10.89
C GLN A 5 34.61 31.30 -11.23
N THR A 6 33.42 31.40 -10.64
CA THR A 6 32.36 30.41 -10.82
C THR A 6 31.95 30.52 -12.27
N ASN A 7 31.86 29.38 -12.97
CA ASN A 7 31.43 29.32 -14.35
C ASN A 7 30.18 30.22 -14.50
N PRO A 8 30.16 31.19 -15.43
CA PRO A 8 29.04 32.14 -15.54
C PRO A 8 27.69 31.43 -15.76
N LYS A 9 27.71 30.18 -16.25
CA LYS A 9 26.51 29.31 -16.33
C LYS A 9 26.01 28.86 -14.96
N ASP A 10 26.87 28.68 -13.96
CA ASP A 10 26.46 28.27 -12.60
C ASP A 10 25.81 29.46 -11.87
N ALA A 11 26.41 30.65 -11.95
CA ALA A 11 25.90 31.86 -11.29
C ALA A 11 24.53 32.32 -11.84
N LEU A 12 24.30 32.14 -13.15
CA LEU A 12 23.02 32.45 -13.79
C LEU A 12 22.04 31.26 -13.79
N GLY A 13 22.56 30.03 -13.80
CA GLY A 13 21.79 28.79 -13.84
C GLY A 13 21.01 28.54 -12.55
N ILE A 14 21.58 28.88 -11.38
CA ILE A 14 20.92 28.75 -10.08
C ILE A 14 19.64 29.61 -9.98
N LYS A 15 19.53 30.67 -10.79
CA LYS A 15 18.35 31.56 -10.80
C LYS A 15 17.20 31.05 -11.69
N LYS A 16 17.40 29.96 -12.45
CA LYS A 16 16.37 29.36 -13.31
C LYS A 16 15.56 28.32 -12.53
N ALA A 17 14.34 28.04 -12.99
CA ALA A 17 13.50 27.01 -12.41
C ALA A 17 14.24 25.65 -12.37
N PRO A 18 14.46 25.05 -11.18
CA PRO A 18 15.40 23.96 -11.03
C PRO A 18 14.73 22.60 -11.26
N LEU A 19 14.51 22.20 -12.52
CA LEU A 19 13.89 20.90 -12.84
C LEU A 19 14.65 19.71 -12.23
N HIS A 20 15.97 19.84 -12.07
CA HIS A 20 16.82 18.84 -11.43
C HIS A 20 16.46 18.55 -9.95
N CYS A 21 15.65 19.40 -9.30
CA CYS A 21 15.16 19.15 -7.94
C CYS A 21 14.02 18.13 -7.90
N ILE A 22 13.46 17.71 -9.05
CA ILE A 22 12.39 16.72 -9.11
C ILE A 22 13.01 15.33 -9.33
N PRO A 23 12.71 14.33 -8.47
CA PRO A 23 13.14 12.95 -8.70
C PRO A 23 12.59 12.39 -10.02
N CYS A 24 13.46 11.81 -10.84
CA CYS A 24 13.08 11.35 -12.19
C CYS A 24 12.07 10.19 -12.20
N GLY A 25 12.10 9.29 -11.19
CA GLY A 25 11.17 8.15 -11.13
C GLY A 25 9.69 8.59 -11.12
N PRO A 26 9.24 9.31 -10.08
CA PRO A 26 7.89 9.89 -10.03
C PRO A 26 7.57 10.80 -11.20
N LEU A 27 8.56 11.49 -11.78
CA LEU A 27 8.37 12.33 -12.97
C LEU A 27 7.95 11.49 -14.19
N TYR A 28 8.57 10.33 -14.42
CA TYR A 28 8.20 9.44 -15.51
C TYR A 28 6.83 8.76 -15.26
N GLU A 29 6.56 8.35 -14.03
CA GLU A 29 5.26 7.78 -13.65
C GLU A 29 4.12 8.80 -13.85
N LEU A 30 4.35 10.05 -13.47
CA LEU A 30 3.44 11.15 -13.77
C LEU A 30 3.22 11.31 -15.28
N GLY A 31 4.29 11.18 -16.08
CA GLY A 31 4.19 11.15 -17.54
C GLY A 31 3.25 10.05 -18.06
N LEU A 32 3.31 8.84 -17.50
CA LEU A 32 2.40 7.74 -17.84
C LEU A 32 0.96 8.05 -17.45
N ALA A 33 0.72 8.59 -16.26
CA ALA A 33 -0.62 9.01 -15.82
C ALA A 33 -1.20 10.10 -16.74
N MET A 34 -0.38 11.05 -17.18
CA MET A 34 -0.79 12.10 -18.13
C MET A 34 -1.04 11.53 -19.53
N MET A 35 -0.25 10.55 -19.97
CA MET A 35 -0.46 9.83 -21.23
C MET A 35 -1.78 9.06 -21.23
N GLU A 36 -2.12 8.39 -20.14
CA GLU A 36 -3.39 7.69 -19.98
C GLU A 36 -4.59 8.66 -20.14
N GLY A 37 -4.56 9.79 -19.43
CA GLY A 37 -5.57 10.84 -19.58
C GLY A 37 -5.64 11.40 -21.00
N GLY A 38 -4.47 11.64 -21.61
CA GLY A 38 -4.37 12.07 -23.01
C GLY A 38 -4.94 11.05 -24.00
N ARG A 39 -4.83 9.75 -23.72
CA ARG A 39 -5.41 8.71 -24.56
C ARG A 39 -6.93 8.63 -24.41
N LYS A 40 -7.46 8.87 -23.21
CA LYS A 40 -8.89 8.88 -22.90
C LYS A 40 -9.61 10.13 -23.42
N TYR A 41 -8.99 11.30 -23.30
CA TYR A 41 -9.68 12.58 -23.50
C TYR A 41 -8.96 13.57 -24.43
N GLY A 42 -7.83 13.19 -25.02
CA GLY A 42 -6.96 14.05 -25.81
C GLY A 42 -5.87 14.71 -24.97
N THR A 43 -4.63 14.69 -25.44
CA THR A 43 -3.50 15.30 -24.72
C THR A 43 -3.69 16.80 -24.58
N HIS A 44 -3.46 17.33 -23.37
CA HIS A 44 -3.64 18.75 -23.02
C HIS A 44 -5.09 19.26 -23.15
N ASN A 45 -6.10 18.38 -23.21
CA ASN A 45 -7.51 18.78 -23.30
C ASN A 45 -7.94 19.77 -22.19
N TYR A 46 -7.38 19.64 -20.99
CA TYR A 46 -7.60 20.52 -19.84
C TYR A 46 -7.24 21.99 -20.12
N ARG A 47 -6.33 22.27 -21.07
CA ARG A 47 -6.05 23.66 -21.52
C ARG A 47 -7.12 24.22 -22.45
N ALA A 48 -7.84 23.36 -23.16
CA ALA A 48 -8.89 23.78 -24.09
C ALA A 48 -10.26 23.86 -23.41
N VAL A 49 -10.60 22.86 -22.59
CA VAL A 49 -11.94 22.71 -21.99
C VAL A 49 -12.01 23.27 -20.56
N GLY A 50 -10.86 23.36 -19.88
CA GLY A 50 -10.83 23.74 -18.47
C GLY A 50 -11.13 22.59 -17.52
N THR A 51 -11.06 22.89 -16.23
CA THR A 51 -11.28 21.94 -15.13
C THR A 51 -12.27 22.51 -14.12
N ARG A 52 -12.88 21.66 -13.29
CA ARG A 52 -13.77 22.07 -12.20
C ARG A 52 -13.17 21.61 -10.87
N ALA A 53 -13.06 22.52 -9.90
CA ALA A 53 -12.37 22.25 -8.65
C ALA A 53 -12.95 21.06 -7.88
N SER A 54 -14.27 20.96 -7.76
CA SER A 54 -14.96 19.84 -7.09
C SER A 54 -14.64 18.49 -7.73
N VAL A 55 -14.65 18.39 -9.06
CA VAL A 55 -14.42 17.14 -9.80
C VAL A 55 -13.00 16.62 -9.59
N TYR A 56 -12.00 17.50 -9.65
CA TYR A 56 -10.60 17.13 -9.44
C TYR A 56 -10.29 16.90 -7.95
N TYR A 57 -10.98 17.60 -7.05
CA TYR A 57 -10.92 17.32 -5.61
C TYR A 57 -11.42 15.90 -5.31
N ASP A 58 -12.60 15.52 -5.80
CA ASP A 58 -13.15 14.19 -5.61
C ASP A 58 -12.27 13.11 -6.24
N ALA A 59 -11.76 13.34 -7.45
CA ALA A 59 -10.87 12.40 -8.12
C ALA A 59 -9.57 12.16 -7.33
N ALA A 60 -8.93 13.24 -6.86
CA ALA A 60 -7.73 13.15 -6.03
C ALA A 60 -8.02 12.45 -4.70
N MET A 61 -9.14 12.78 -4.05
CA MET A 61 -9.54 12.15 -2.79
C MET A 61 -9.80 10.65 -2.96
N ARG A 62 -10.45 10.21 -4.04
CA ARG A 62 -10.65 8.77 -4.30
C ARG A 62 -9.31 8.03 -4.42
N HIS A 63 -8.37 8.52 -5.20
CA HIS A 63 -7.05 7.89 -5.32
C HIS A 63 -6.25 7.92 -4.01
N LEU A 64 -6.36 9.01 -3.25
CA LEU A 64 -5.70 9.12 -1.94
C LEU A 64 -6.32 8.16 -0.91
N THR A 65 -7.64 8.02 -0.91
CA THR A 65 -8.37 7.09 -0.05
C THR A 65 -8.04 5.64 -0.42
N ASN A 66 -7.99 5.29 -1.71
CA ASN A 66 -7.59 3.96 -2.13
C ASN A 66 -6.20 3.58 -1.60
N TRP A 67 -5.23 4.49 -1.73
CA TRP A 67 -3.90 4.28 -1.14
C TRP A 67 -3.95 4.14 0.38
N TRP A 68 -4.74 4.98 1.06
CA TRP A 68 -4.91 4.92 2.51
C TRP A 68 -5.49 3.58 2.98
N GLU A 69 -6.40 2.99 2.20
CA GLU A 69 -7.01 1.68 2.43
C GLU A 69 -6.12 0.51 1.96
N GLY A 70 -4.89 0.77 1.54
CA GLY A 70 -3.89 -0.25 1.21
C GLY A 70 -3.81 -0.67 -0.25
N GLU A 71 -4.42 0.07 -1.17
CA GLU A 71 -4.25 -0.15 -2.60
C GLU A 71 -2.95 0.51 -3.10
N ASP A 72 -1.95 -0.32 -3.46
CA ASP A 72 -0.65 0.17 -3.94
C ASP A 72 -0.62 0.36 -5.47
N ILE A 73 -1.53 -0.29 -6.20
CA ILE A 73 -1.58 -0.30 -7.66
C ILE A 73 -3.02 -0.14 -8.12
N ASP A 74 -3.27 0.89 -8.93
CA ASP A 74 -4.55 1.14 -9.59
C ASP A 74 -4.84 0.04 -10.62
N SER A 75 -5.98 -0.64 -10.49
CA SER A 75 -6.34 -1.79 -11.33
C SER A 75 -6.47 -1.48 -12.81
N ASP A 76 -6.84 -0.25 -13.17
CA ASP A 76 -7.10 0.14 -14.56
C ASP A 76 -5.81 0.50 -15.30
N SER A 77 -4.89 1.19 -14.62
CA SER A 77 -3.68 1.76 -15.21
C SER A 77 -2.39 1.03 -14.85
N GLY A 78 -2.39 0.23 -13.77
CA GLY A 78 -1.17 -0.37 -13.22
C GLY A 78 -0.24 0.65 -12.55
N LEU A 79 -0.71 1.89 -12.31
CA LEU A 79 0.08 2.96 -11.71
C LEU A 79 -0.22 3.10 -10.22
N HIS A 80 0.74 3.62 -9.46
CA HIS A 80 0.56 3.87 -8.04
C HIS A 80 -0.48 4.99 -7.79
N PRO A 81 -1.46 4.84 -6.88
CA PRO A 81 -2.53 5.85 -6.71
C PRO A 81 -2.02 7.24 -6.34
N LEU A 82 -0.94 7.38 -5.57
CA LEU A 82 -0.30 8.68 -5.30
C LEU A 82 0.15 9.43 -6.57
N ILE A 83 0.53 8.72 -7.64
CA ILE A 83 0.86 9.34 -8.93
C ILE A 83 -0.42 9.84 -9.61
N LYS A 84 -1.54 9.13 -9.46
CA LYS A 84 -2.84 9.56 -9.94
C LYS A 84 -3.30 10.84 -9.23
N VAL A 85 -3.09 10.92 -7.91
CA VAL A 85 -3.30 12.16 -7.13
C VAL A 85 -2.44 13.30 -7.69
N ALA A 86 -1.15 13.05 -7.93
CA ALA A 86 -0.25 14.06 -8.52
C ALA A 86 -0.72 14.53 -9.90
N ALA A 87 -1.19 13.61 -10.76
CA ALA A 87 -1.75 13.94 -12.07
C ALA A 87 -3.00 14.83 -11.95
N CYS A 88 -3.91 14.53 -11.03
CA CYS A 88 -5.07 15.41 -10.75
C CYS A 88 -4.62 16.82 -10.35
N CYS A 89 -3.64 16.93 -9.45
CA CYS A 89 -3.10 18.22 -9.00
C CYS A 89 -2.43 19.01 -10.12
N VAL A 90 -1.63 18.36 -10.97
CA VAL A 90 -0.93 19.01 -12.09
C VAL A 90 -1.92 19.51 -13.14
N VAL A 91 -2.91 18.71 -13.49
CA VAL A 91 -3.97 19.10 -14.44
C VAL A 91 -4.77 20.29 -13.92
N MET A 92 -5.24 20.23 -12.66
CA MET A 92 -5.97 21.34 -12.05
C MET A 92 -5.10 22.61 -11.97
N ARG A 93 -3.82 22.48 -11.57
CA ARG A 93 -2.92 23.63 -11.45
C ARG A 93 -2.63 24.27 -12.80
N ASP A 94 -2.47 23.48 -13.86
CA ASP A 94 -2.25 23.99 -15.20
C ASP A 94 -3.49 24.72 -15.74
N SER A 95 -4.69 24.20 -15.49
CA SER A 95 -5.94 24.89 -15.80
C SER A 95 -6.07 26.24 -15.07
N MET A 96 -5.68 26.29 -13.79
CA MET A 96 -5.58 27.56 -13.04
C MET A 96 -4.57 28.54 -13.62
N LEU A 97 -3.45 28.05 -14.19
CA LEU A 97 -2.46 28.91 -14.87
C LEU A 97 -2.99 29.42 -16.21
N MET A 98 -3.82 28.64 -16.89
CA MET A 98 -4.52 29.05 -18.11
C MET A 98 -5.70 30.00 -17.84
N GLY A 99 -6.16 30.10 -16.59
CA GLY A 99 -7.32 30.90 -16.21
C GLY A 99 -8.64 30.38 -16.78
N ASN A 100 -8.70 29.08 -17.10
CA ASN A 100 -9.87 28.41 -17.66
C ASN A 100 -10.51 27.44 -16.66
N ASP A 101 -10.09 27.45 -15.39
CA ASP A 101 -10.67 26.66 -14.33
C ASP A 101 -11.99 27.25 -13.82
N VAL A 102 -12.89 26.38 -13.38
CA VAL A 102 -14.11 26.73 -12.68
C VAL A 102 -13.91 26.47 -11.20
N ASP A 103 -13.73 27.55 -10.44
CA ASP A 103 -13.65 27.52 -8.99
C ASP A 103 -15.06 27.45 -8.37
N ASP A 104 -15.52 26.22 -8.14
CA ASP A 104 -16.78 25.92 -7.45
C ASP A 104 -16.56 25.45 -6.00
N ARG A 105 -15.43 25.83 -5.39
CA ARG A 105 -15.15 25.50 -4.00
C ARG A 105 -16.16 26.18 -3.06
N PRO A 106 -16.45 25.57 -1.89
CA PRO A 106 -17.32 26.19 -0.90
C PRO A 106 -16.83 27.59 -0.48
N ILE A 107 -17.78 28.43 -0.08
CA ILE A 107 -17.45 29.74 0.52
C ILE A 107 -16.48 29.50 1.67
N LYS A 108 -15.37 30.23 1.65
CA LYS A 108 -14.34 30.13 2.69
C LYS A 108 -14.95 30.45 4.05
N TYR A 109 -14.51 29.73 5.08
CA TYR A 109 -14.81 30.13 6.45
C TYR A 109 -14.35 31.58 6.66
N PRO A 110 -15.20 32.49 7.19
CA PRO A 110 -14.87 33.91 7.33
C PRO A 110 -13.55 34.19 8.05
N ASN A 111 -13.20 33.33 9.02
CA ASN A 111 -11.97 33.43 9.81
C ASN A 111 -10.98 32.28 9.51
N GLY A 112 -11.21 31.53 8.43
CA GLY A 112 -10.50 30.28 8.16
C GLY A 112 -10.89 29.15 9.12
N LEU A 113 -10.26 27.99 8.93
CA LEU A 113 -10.32 26.87 9.88
C LEU A 113 -9.32 27.13 11.01
N ASP A 114 -9.81 27.19 12.25
CA ASP A 114 -8.97 27.38 13.44
C ASP A 114 -8.26 26.07 13.82
N MET A 115 -7.16 25.79 13.11
CA MET A 115 -6.31 24.63 13.38
C MET A 115 -5.66 24.68 14.75
N ASN A 116 -5.41 25.88 15.29
CA ASN A 116 -4.81 26.04 16.62
C ASN A 116 -5.75 25.49 17.70
N LYS A 117 -7.03 25.87 17.64
CA LYS A 117 -8.05 25.34 18.53
C LYS A 117 -8.19 23.81 18.44
N LEU A 118 -8.18 23.25 17.23
CA LEU A 118 -8.25 21.80 17.04
C LEU A 118 -7.01 21.09 17.62
N ASN A 119 -5.82 21.66 17.42
CA ASN A 119 -4.57 21.14 17.97
C ASN A 119 -4.55 21.23 19.51
N GLU A 120 -5.03 22.32 20.09
CA GLU A 120 -5.19 22.45 21.54
C GLU A 120 -6.16 21.42 22.12
N GLN A 121 -7.26 21.16 21.41
CA GLN A 121 -8.21 20.11 21.80
C GLN A 121 -7.56 18.73 21.74
N ALA A 122 -6.82 18.42 20.68
CA ALA A 122 -6.06 17.16 20.57
C ALA A 122 -5.03 17.02 21.70
N ALA A 123 -4.29 18.07 22.03
CA ALA A 123 -3.33 18.07 23.14
C ALA A 123 -4.00 17.81 24.50
N LYS A 124 -5.15 18.44 24.75
CA LYS A 124 -5.96 18.18 25.97
C LYS A 124 -6.44 16.72 26.03
N LEU A 125 -6.84 16.14 24.89
CA LEU A 125 -7.24 14.73 24.82
C LEU A 125 -6.08 13.81 25.15
N ILE A 126 -4.88 14.06 24.61
CA ILE A 126 -3.66 13.30 24.94
C ILE A 126 -3.34 13.40 26.43
N GLY A 127 -3.43 14.60 27.02
CA GLY A 127 -3.20 14.80 28.46
C GLY A 127 -4.22 14.05 29.35
N LYS A 128 -5.48 13.94 28.92
CA LYS A 128 -6.54 13.23 29.65
C LYS A 128 -6.46 11.71 29.46
N ILE A 129 -6.15 11.26 28.25
CA ILE A 129 -6.08 9.84 27.88
C ILE A 129 -4.60 9.41 27.94
N THR A 130 -4.14 9.12 29.15
CA THR A 130 -2.73 8.75 29.40
C THR A 130 -2.38 7.35 28.90
N LYS A 131 -3.38 6.47 28.72
CA LYS A 131 -3.20 5.14 28.14
C LYS A 131 -3.22 5.22 26.62
N CYS A 132 -2.04 5.29 26.01
CA CYS A 132 -1.88 5.10 24.58
C CYS A 132 -1.85 3.60 24.27
N VAL A 133 -2.86 3.09 23.56
CA VAL A 133 -2.89 1.72 23.05
C VAL A 133 -2.19 1.71 21.69
N ALA A 134 -1.37 0.69 21.43
CA ALA A 134 -0.72 0.55 20.13
C ALA A 134 -1.77 0.53 18.99
N PRO A 135 -1.49 1.17 17.85
CA PRO A 135 -2.39 1.13 16.71
C PRO A 135 -2.47 -0.30 16.16
N PHE A 136 -3.65 -0.68 15.68
CA PHE A 136 -3.84 -1.93 14.96
C PHE A 136 -3.45 -1.69 13.50
N LEU A 137 -2.32 -2.27 13.08
CA LEU A 137 -1.78 -2.09 11.74
C LEU A 137 -1.99 -3.36 10.91
N GLU A 138 -2.07 -3.24 9.58
CA GLU A 138 -2.25 -4.40 8.70
C GLU A 138 -1.12 -5.43 8.88
N LYS A 139 0.11 -4.99 9.14
CA LYS A 139 1.25 -5.87 9.47
C LYS A 139 1.10 -6.66 10.78
N ASP A 140 0.24 -6.18 11.68
CA ASP A 140 -0.02 -6.75 13.02
C ASP A 140 -1.35 -7.52 13.06
N LYS A 141 -2.04 -7.64 11.92
CA LYS A 141 -3.31 -8.34 11.80
C LYS A 141 -3.14 -9.81 12.18
N PRO A 142 -3.98 -10.35 13.09
CA PRO A 142 -3.89 -11.75 13.46
C PRO A 142 -4.16 -12.62 12.24
N PHE A 143 -3.34 -13.64 12.03
CA PHE A 143 -3.55 -14.61 10.97
C PHE A 143 -4.88 -15.34 11.18
N VAL A 144 -5.74 -15.32 10.15
CA VAL A 144 -6.98 -16.08 10.10
C VAL A 144 -6.75 -17.26 9.17
N CYS A 145 -6.96 -18.48 9.68
CA CYS A 145 -6.79 -19.69 8.87
C CYS A 145 -7.82 -19.70 7.74
N PRO A 146 -7.40 -19.80 6.45
CA PRO A 146 -8.31 -19.80 5.32
C PRO A 146 -9.31 -20.95 5.36
N ALA A 147 -10.47 -20.78 4.71
CA ALA A 147 -11.50 -21.83 4.66
C ALA A 147 -10.93 -23.15 4.10
N GLY A 148 -11.27 -24.26 4.76
CA GLY A 148 -10.74 -25.59 4.43
C GLY A 148 -9.34 -25.87 4.97
N TRP A 149 -8.64 -24.88 5.53
CA TRP A 149 -7.36 -25.09 6.21
C TRP A 149 -7.52 -25.16 7.72
N LYS A 150 -6.66 -25.95 8.35
CA LYS A 150 -6.53 -26.06 9.80
C LYS A 150 -5.06 -25.97 10.18
N ILE A 151 -4.78 -25.14 11.17
CA ILE A 151 -3.49 -25.12 11.87
C ILE A 151 -3.70 -25.61 13.29
N ALA A 152 -2.99 -26.65 13.70
CA ALA A 152 -3.13 -27.24 15.02
C ALA A 152 -1.80 -27.79 15.55
N LEU A 153 -1.74 -27.97 16.86
CA LEU A 153 -0.62 -28.61 17.54
C LEU A 153 -0.91 -30.10 17.67
N ASN A 154 -0.05 -30.96 17.11
CA ASN A 154 -0.11 -32.39 17.41
C ASN A 154 0.60 -32.65 18.75
N ARG A 155 -0.20 -32.91 19.79
CA ARG A 155 0.28 -33.24 21.14
C ARG A 155 0.47 -34.74 21.38
N ALA A 156 -0.06 -35.61 20.52
CA ALA A 156 -0.01 -37.06 20.72
C ALA A 156 1.42 -37.60 20.57
N ASP A 157 2.16 -37.03 19.62
CA ASP A 157 3.48 -37.54 19.20
C ASP A 157 4.62 -36.54 19.45
N ASP A 158 4.35 -35.46 20.22
CA ASP A 158 5.27 -34.33 20.45
C ASP A 158 5.92 -33.79 19.16
N CYS A 159 5.13 -33.74 18.10
CA CYS A 159 5.63 -33.49 16.75
C CYS A 159 5.73 -32.01 16.38
N GLY A 160 4.86 -31.15 16.92
CA GLY A 160 4.81 -29.73 16.60
C GLY A 160 3.49 -29.24 16.01
N TRP A 161 3.53 -28.00 15.51
CA TRP A 161 2.42 -27.37 14.80
C TRP A 161 2.39 -27.83 13.34
N TYR A 162 1.21 -28.09 12.79
CA TYR A 162 1.05 -28.47 11.39
C TYR A 162 -0.05 -27.63 10.73
N ALA A 163 0.02 -27.52 9.40
CA ALA A 163 -1.04 -26.97 8.56
C ALA A 163 -1.58 -28.07 7.65
N CYS A 164 -2.88 -28.34 7.68
CA CYS A 164 -3.53 -29.28 6.76
C CYS A 164 -4.73 -28.66 6.07
N TYR A 165 -5.01 -29.13 4.86
CA TYR A 165 -6.24 -28.87 4.14
C TYR A 165 -7.22 -30.01 4.43
N GLN A 166 -8.34 -29.68 5.04
CA GLN A 166 -9.38 -30.62 5.43
C GLN A 166 -10.34 -30.82 4.27
N ASN A 167 -10.32 -32.01 3.67
CA ASN A 167 -11.27 -32.39 2.65
C ASN A 167 -12.33 -33.33 3.23
N TYR A 168 -13.37 -32.72 3.82
CA TYR A 168 -14.46 -33.44 4.49
C TYR A 168 -15.16 -34.47 3.60
N ASN A 169 -15.18 -34.26 2.27
CA ASN A 169 -15.88 -35.15 1.34
C ASN A 169 -15.10 -36.42 1.00
N LEU A 170 -13.78 -36.45 1.20
CA LEU A 170 -12.91 -37.55 0.79
C LEU A 170 -12.20 -38.24 1.96
N HIS A 171 -12.41 -37.79 3.20
CA HIS A 171 -11.72 -38.30 4.41
C HIS A 171 -10.19 -38.36 4.29
N GLN A 172 -9.61 -37.53 3.42
CA GLN A 172 -8.18 -37.43 3.17
C GLN A 172 -7.75 -36.00 3.43
N ASP A 173 -7.18 -35.76 4.61
CA ASP A 173 -6.54 -34.48 4.93
C ASP A 173 -5.19 -34.41 4.22
N ALA A 174 -4.89 -33.28 3.59
CA ALA A 174 -3.61 -33.03 2.93
C ALA A 174 -2.71 -32.16 3.82
N TYR A 175 -1.50 -32.61 4.14
CA TYR A 175 -0.59 -31.91 5.04
C TYR A 175 0.43 -31.08 4.27
N LEU A 176 0.63 -29.83 4.66
CA LEU A 176 1.66 -28.96 4.10
C LEU A 176 3.02 -29.35 4.67
N HIS A 177 4.00 -29.56 3.78
CA HIS A 177 5.39 -29.76 4.16
C HIS A 177 6.21 -28.50 3.91
N LYS A 178 7.33 -28.35 4.64
CA LYS A 178 8.31 -27.24 4.51
C LYS A 178 8.82 -27.06 3.07
N GLY A 179 8.78 -28.11 2.25
CA GLY A 179 9.09 -28.05 0.82
C GLY A 179 8.04 -27.34 -0.05
N GLY A 180 6.92 -26.87 0.53
CA GLY A 180 5.85 -26.19 -0.20
C GLY A 180 4.93 -27.13 -0.99
N THR A 181 4.90 -28.42 -0.63
CA THR A 181 4.06 -29.44 -1.26
C THR A 181 3.02 -29.98 -0.28
N LEU A 182 1.85 -30.37 -0.81
CA LEU A 182 0.78 -31.01 -0.07
C LEU A 182 0.90 -32.53 -0.23
N HIS A 183 0.77 -33.26 0.88
CA HIS A 183 0.87 -34.71 0.91
C HIS A 183 -0.37 -35.32 1.54
N THR A 184 -1.00 -36.27 0.84
CA THR A 184 -2.17 -37.03 1.30
C THR A 184 -1.81 -38.45 1.76
N ASP A 185 -0.85 -39.12 1.09
CA ASP A 185 -0.52 -40.55 1.28
C ASP A 185 0.70 -40.84 2.17
N GLY A 186 1.14 -39.87 2.99
CA GLY A 186 2.28 -40.03 3.91
C GLY A 186 2.20 -39.18 5.18
N GLY A 187 1.04 -38.54 5.40
CA GLY A 187 0.84 -37.61 6.51
C GLY A 187 1.90 -36.50 6.57
N THR A 188 2.38 -36.21 7.77
CA THR A 188 3.34 -35.14 8.08
C THR A 188 4.81 -35.53 7.85
N GLY A 189 5.10 -36.72 7.32
CA GLY A 189 6.48 -37.21 7.11
C GLY A 189 7.27 -37.43 8.41
N LYS A 190 6.59 -37.76 9.52
CA LYS A 190 7.24 -37.94 10.83
C LYS A 190 7.93 -39.30 10.90
N GLU A 191 9.21 -39.26 11.25
CA GLU A 191 10.03 -40.41 11.65
C GLU A 191 10.51 -40.28 13.10
N SER A 192 10.97 -41.38 13.70
CA SER A 192 11.28 -41.48 15.14
C SER A 192 12.39 -40.54 15.62
N TYR A 193 13.33 -40.16 14.75
CA TYR A 193 14.48 -39.32 15.11
C TYR A 193 14.20 -37.80 15.08
N TYR A 194 13.11 -37.35 14.48
CA TYR A 194 12.80 -35.92 14.41
C TYR A 194 12.37 -35.39 15.78
N LYS A 195 12.92 -34.25 16.20
CA LYS A 195 12.45 -33.53 17.40
C LYS A 195 11.23 -32.67 17.06
N PHE A 196 10.65 -32.07 18.10
CA PHE A 196 9.49 -31.18 18.00
C PHE A 196 9.71 -30.08 16.94
N GLY A 197 8.82 -30.02 15.95
CA GLY A 197 8.86 -29.04 14.86
C GLY A 197 9.94 -29.29 13.80
N GLU A 198 10.69 -30.38 13.85
CA GLU A 198 11.76 -30.67 12.87
C GLU A 198 11.24 -31.41 11.63
N ALA A 199 10.26 -32.31 11.81
CA ALA A 199 9.72 -33.12 10.73
C ALA A 199 9.16 -32.27 9.56
N PRO A 200 9.13 -32.81 8.33
CA PRO A 200 8.77 -32.07 7.12
C PRO A 200 7.43 -31.35 7.18
N GLY A 201 6.41 -31.95 7.82
CA GLY A 201 5.07 -31.36 7.98
C GLY A 201 4.82 -30.61 9.30
N TYR A 202 5.87 -30.36 10.11
CA TYR A 202 5.74 -29.72 11.42
C TYR A 202 6.62 -28.50 11.61
N TRP A 203 6.14 -27.56 12.42
CA TRP A 203 6.82 -26.33 12.80
C TRP A 203 6.91 -26.17 14.31
N PRO A 204 7.96 -25.50 14.82
CA PRO A 204 8.16 -25.34 16.25
C PRO A 204 7.18 -24.33 16.87
N THR A 205 6.62 -23.40 16.10
CA THR A 205 5.60 -22.47 16.60
C THR A 205 4.38 -22.39 15.69
N LYS A 206 3.24 -21.96 16.26
CA LYS A 206 2.04 -21.67 15.47
C LYS A 206 2.32 -20.65 14.38
N LYS A 207 3.07 -19.59 14.71
CA LYS A 207 3.41 -18.49 13.80
C LYS A 207 4.22 -18.99 12.60
N ASP A 208 5.10 -19.96 12.80
CA ASP A 208 5.88 -20.54 11.71
C ASP A 208 5.01 -21.39 10.76
N ALA A 209 4.06 -22.15 11.30
CA ALA A 209 3.07 -22.87 10.49
C ALA A 209 2.13 -21.90 9.73
N GLU A 210 1.71 -20.80 10.36
CA GLU A 210 0.93 -19.73 9.73
C GLU A 210 1.72 -19.09 8.57
N ALA A 211 2.99 -18.74 8.79
CA ALA A 211 3.86 -18.16 7.77
C ALA A 211 4.12 -19.10 6.58
N ALA A 212 4.28 -20.40 6.86
CA ALA A 212 4.43 -21.41 5.80
C ALA A 212 3.15 -21.53 4.96
N LEU A 213 1.97 -21.49 5.58
CA LEU A 213 0.70 -21.53 4.87
C LEU A 213 0.48 -20.28 4.01
N VAL A 214 0.78 -19.08 4.54
CA VAL A 214 0.73 -17.83 3.76
C VAL A 214 1.62 -17.93 2.52
N THR A 215 2.85 -18.42 2.69
CA THR A 215 3.81 -18.57 1.59
C THR A 215 3.30 -19.56 0.53
N TYR A 216 2.71 -20.67 0.95
CA TYR A 216 2.15 -21.68 0.04
C TYR A 216 0.98 -21.11 -0.79
N LEU A 217 0.05 -20.40 -0.16
CA LEU A 217 -1.10 -19.81 -0.83
C LEU A 217 -0.71 -18.65 -1.76
N GLY A 218 0.25 -17.82 -1.35
CA GLY A 218 0.77 -16.74 -2.19
C GLY A 218 1.39 -17.22 -3.50
N LYS A 219 2.05 -18.39 -3.51
CA LYS A 219 2.61 -19.01 -4.73
C LYS A 219 1.56 -19.64 -5.65
N LYS A 220 0.36 -19.94 -5.14
CA LYS A 220 -0.71 -20.60 -5.91
C LYS A 220 -1.62 -19.58 -6.62
N GLY A 221 -1.58 -18.32 -6.17
CA GLY A 221 -2.34 -17.20 -6.74
C GLY A 221 -1.56 -16.29 -7.70
N SER A 222 -0.31 -16.64 -8.01
CA SER A 222 0.56 -15.94 -8.99
C SER A 222 0.59 -16.65 -10.33
#